data_AF-A0A167HB96-F1
#
_entry.id   AF-A0A167HB96-F1
#
_cell.length_a   1.000
_cell.length_b   1.000
_cell.length_c   1.000
_cell.angle_alpha   90.00
_cell.angle_beta   90.00
_cell.angle_gamma   90.00
#
_symmetry.space_group_name_H-M   'P 1'
#
loop_
_entity.id
_entity.type
_entity.pdbx_description
1 polymer ?
#
loop_
_entity_poly.entity_id
_entity_poly.type
_entity_poly.pdbx_seq_one_letter_code
_entity_poly.pdbx_strand_id
1 'polypeptide(L)'
;MSELLTFPDAAAASLKPHLPPADMQASKRPFVTLTFATSLDSSLALTPGVQTHLSGPGSKAMTHFLRSRHAAILVGVSTVLADNPGLSCRIEGSTSQPRPIIIDPHLRWTPRATDKVLENCRSGTGLAPFILTGLEGTQVPKESAELIQRHGGKYLHVRSATPDKDRIRFDWNDVFQALLSEHLTSVMVEGGGQIINSLLNPSYHDLIDAVIVTIAPTWLGKGGVVVSPDRVCDAAGTPQAAARLSNVSWHPFGEDVVLCGKLASQFNPGAMHLSYVPHHPQPGETLTATHFNTSPGGKGANQAVACGKLSRASDLSSPSADVAMVGAVGADEHGTRLLDSLASYGVDTSAVAVREDGRTGVAIVVVDEPSGQNRIILSPESNYSLLPGHFEEMPAPRPDLLIMQLEVPLDTVVQAVETARGEGVPVLLNPAPAQTLPARVYHGLEHLVVNETEASILSGRPESELEDRTGLDAVASVFLHRGVHNVVITLGGRGVFYATRGGKKELVPALKAHVVDTTAAGDTFVGSYALSVVGAGDGDGEFDIDAAIRAANRASAITVSRKGAQMSIPWKDELQ
;
A
#
# COMPACT_ATOMS: atom_id res chain seq x y z
N MET A 1 -35.94 -23.59 23.22
CA MET A 1 -35.58 -22.82 22.00
C MET A 1 -34.77 -21.62 22.44
N SER A 2 -33.65 -21.34 21.78
CA SER A 2 -32.83 -20.17 22.08
C SER A 2 -33.55 -18.89 21.63
N GLU A 3 -33.41 -17.81 22.39
CA GLU A 3 -34.04 -16.51 22.12
C GLU A 3 -33.58 -15.94 20.77
N LEU A 4 -34.52 -15.41 19.97
CA LEU A 4 -34.22 -14.67 18.75
C LEU A 4 -33.68 -13.28 19.09
N LEU A 5 -32.83 -12.74 18.22
CA LEU A 5 -32.14 -11.47 18.43
C LEU A 5 -32.55 -10.47 17.35
N THR A 6 -32.67 -9.21 17.73
CA THR A 6 -32.85 -8.09 16.80
C THR A 6 -31.55 -7.29 16.69
N PHE A 7 -31.14 -6.92 15.47
CA PHE A 7 -29.99 -6.05 15.24
C PHE A 7 -30.44 -4.77 14.52
N PRO A 8 -30.18 -3.56 15.07
CA PRO A 8 -30.70 -2.32 14.49
C PRO A 8 -30.16 -2.03 13.09
N ASP A 9 -31.02 -1.56 12.18
CA ASP A 9 -30.64 -1.24 10.79
C ASP A 9 -29.54 -0.17 10.68
N ALA A 10 -29.56 0.84 11.56
CA ALA A 10 -28.52 1.87 11.60
C ALA A 10 -27.14 1.27 11.93
N ALA A 11 -27.09 0.31 12.86
CA ALA A 11 -25.86 -0.42 13.20
C ALA A 11 -25.46 -1.42 12.10
N ALA A 12 -26.44 -2.03 11.41
CA ALA A 12 -26.18 -2.84 10.23
C ALA A 12 -25.56 -2.04 9.09
N ALA A 13 -26.03 -0.81 8.88
CA ALA A 13 -25.50 0.09 7.86
C ALA A 13 -24.03 0.48 8.11
N SER A 14 -23.65 0.70 9.38
CA SER A 14 -22.26 1.07 9.73
C SER A 14 -21.26 -0.06 9.47
N LEU A 15 -21.70 -1.31 9.48
CA LEU A 15 -20.86 -2.49 9.20
C LEU A 15 -20.78 -2.82 7.70
N LYS A 16 -21.61 -2.22 6.85
CA LYS A 16 -21.70 -2.51 5.41
C LYS A 16 -20.34 -2.53 4.68
N PRO A 17 -19.38 -1.64 4.95
CA PRO A 17 -18.06 -1.66 4.30
C PRO A 17 -17.23 -2.92 4.61
N HIS A 18 -17.57 -3.66 5.66
CA HIS A 18 -16.85 -4.82 6.17
C HIS A 18 -17.59 -6.14 5.91
N LEU A 19 -18.70 -6.12 5.15
CA LEU A 19 -19.48 -7.31 4.81
C LEU A 19 -19.11 -7.85 3.42
N PRO A 20 -19.37 -9.14 3.14
CA PRO A 20 -19.25 -9.68 1.79
C PRO A 20 -20.12 -8.90 0.79
N PRO A 21 -19.61 -8.55 -0.40
CA PRO A 21 -20.41 -7.88 -1.43
C PRO A 21 -21.47 -8.84 -2.01
N ALA A 22 -22.51 -8.27 -2.62
CA ALA A 22 -23.66 -9.03 -3.10
C ALA A 22 -23.34 -9.95 -4.30
N ASP A 23 -22.37 -9.58 -5.13
CA ASP A 23 -21.89 -10.40 -6.24
C ASP A 23 -20.45 -10.88 -5.97
N MET A 24 -20.33 -12.18 -5.72
CA MET A 24 -19.06 -12.85 -5.41
C MET A 24 -18.74 -13.98 -6.39
N GLN A 25 -19.52 -14.16 -7.46
CA GLN A 25 -19.44 -15.35 -8.33
C GLN A 25 -18.13 -15.44 -9.14
N ALA A 26 -17.41 -14.32 -9.33
CA ALA A 26 -16.15 -14.26 -10.08
C ALA A 26 -14.88 -14.31 -9.20
N SER A 27 -15.00 -14.42 -7.87
CA SER A 27 -13.83 -14.34 -6.99
C SER A 27 -12.99 -15.63 -6.96
N LYS A 28 -11.67 -15.50 -6.95
CA LYS A 28 -10.70 -16.62 -6.86
C LYS A 28 -10.51 -17.15 -5.42
N ARG A 29 -11.08 -16.47 -4.42
CA ARG A 29 -11.08 -16.87 -3.00
C ARG A 29 -12.36 -16.38 -2.31
N PRO A 30 -12.80 -17.03 -1.21
CA PRO A 30 -13.91 -16.51 -0.43
C PRO A 30 -13.58 -15.14 0.19
N PHE A 31 -14.62 -14.34 0.47
CA PHE A 31 -14.51 -13.17 1.34
C PHE A 31 -14.32 -13.65 2.79
N VAL A 32 -13.27 -13.19 3.46
CA VAL A 32 -12.90 -13.64 4.80
C VAL A 32 -13.05 -12.50 5.80
N THR A 33 -13.93 -12.68 6.78
CA THR A 33 -14.02 -11.81 7.95
C THR A 33 -13.43 -12.52 9.16
N LEU A 34 -12.34 -11.99 9.71
CA LEU A 34 -11.81 -12.43 10.99
C LEU A 34 -12.51 -11.70 12.13
N THR A 35 -13.12 -12.42 13.07
CA THR A 35 -13.86 -11.78 14.15
C THR A 35 -13.80 -12.54 15.46
N PHE A 36 -13.66 -11.80 16.56
CA PHE A 36 -13.56 -12.36 17.90
C PHE A 36 -13.94 -11.33 18.97
N ALA A 37 -14.33 -11.82 20.13
CA ALA A 37 -14.55 -11.00 21.32
C ALA A 37 -13.38 -11.16 22.28
N THR A 38 -12.88 -10.05 22.82
CA THR A 38 -11.72 -10.02 23.69
C THR A 38 -11.92 -9.07 24.87
N SER A 39 -11.26 -9.37 25.97
CA SER A 39 -11.07 -8.46 27.10
C SER A 39 -10.05 -7.35 26.78
N LEU A 40 -9.92 -6.37 27.66
CA LEU A 40 -8.96 -5.26 27.53
C LEU A 40 -7.49 -5.72 27.51
N ASP A 41 -7.20 -6.91 28.02
CA ASP A 41 -5.89 -7.57 27.99
C ASP A 41 -5.75 -8.63 26.88
N SER A 42 -6.51 -8.49 25.80
CA SER A 42 -6.44 -9.35 24.60
C SER A 42 -6.75 -10.83 24.87
N SER A 43 -7.49 -11.15 25.93
CA SER A 43 -7.87 -12.52 26.27
C SER A 43 -9.27 -12.86 25.74
N LEU A 44 -9.43 -14.07 25.26
CA LEU A 44 -10.67 -14.68 24.77
C LEU A 44 -11.34 -15.53 25.86
N ALA A 45 -10.57 -16.05 26.80
CA ALA A 45 -11.06 -16.94 27.85
C ALA A 45 -10.16 -16.91 29.10
N LEU A 46 -10.77 -17.10 30.29
CA LEU A 46 -10.06 -17.14 31.58
C LEU A 46 -8.99 -18.24 31.64
N THR A 47 -9.26 -19.40 31.05
CA THR A 47 -8.35 -20.55 31.03
C THR A 47 -8.64 -21.38 29.78
N PRO A 48 -7.64 -22.05 29.16
CA PRO A 48 -7.87 -22.93 28.02
C PRO A 48 -8.97 -23.97 28.30
N GLY A 49 -9.96 -24.05 27.41
CA GLY A 49 -11.07 -25.00 27.52
C GLY A 49 -12.27 -24.52 28.34
N VAL A 50 -12.24 -23.30 28.88
CA VAL A 50 -13.35 -22.73 29.67
C VAL A 50 -14.11 -21.68 28.86
N GLN A 51 -15.41 -21.86 28.72
CA GLN A 51 -16.30 -20.87 28.13
C GLN A 51 -16.31 -19.59 28.98
N THR A 52 -15.97 -18.46 28.36
CA THR A 52 -15.98 -17.13 29.02
C THR A 52 -16.92 -16.20 28.27
N HIS A 53 -17.85 -15.56 28.99
CA HIS A 53 -18.78 -14.60 28.40
C HIS A 53 -18.15 -13.21 28.37
N LEU A 54 -17.79 -12.75 27.17
CA LEU A 54 -17.22 -11.41 26.95
C LEU A 54 -18.24 -10.45 26.30
N SER A 55 -18.95 -10.91 25.26
CA SER A 55 -19.89 -10.07 24.51
C SER A 55 -21.17 -9.76 25.29
N GLY A 56 -21.50 -8.47 25.42
CA GLY A 56 -22.79 -7.97 25.84
C GLY A 56 -23.92 -8.21 24.82
N PRO A 57 -25.17 -7.81 25.13
CA PRO A 57 -26.33 -8.08 24.27
C PRO A 57 -26.21 -7.51 22.85
N GLY A 58 -25.70 -6.28 22.71
CA GLY A 58 -25.58 -5.58 21.43
C GLY A 58 -24.55 -6.21 20.50
N SER A 59 -23.34 -6.47 21.00
CA SER A 59 -22.27 -7.13 20.24
C SER A 59 -22.61 -8.60 19.94
N LYS A 60 -23.33 -9.28 20.83
CA LYS A 60 -23.88 -10.63 20.56
C LYS A 60 -24.89 -10.62 19.42
N ALA A 61 -25.79 -9.64 19.36
CA ALA A 61 -26.69 -9.46 18.23
C ALA A 61 -25.91 -9.17 16.94
N MET A 62 -24.87 -8.33 17.00
CA MET A 62 -23.97 -8.06 15.89
C MET A 62 -23.31 -9.35 15.35
N THR A 63 -22.74 -10.20 16.20
CA THR A 63 -22.13 -11.47 15.77
C THR A 63 -23.14 -12.34 15.02
N HIS A 64 -24.39 -12.42 15.50
CA HIS A 64 -25.44 -13.16 14.80
C HIS A 64 -25.88 -12.49 13.49
N PHE A 65 -25.84 -11.16 13.41
CA PHE A 65 -26.03 -10.43 12.16
C PHE A 65 -24.91 -10.75 11.16
N LEU A 66 -23.64 -10.71 11.56
CA LEU A 66 -22.51 -11.10 10.72
C LEU A 66 -22.68 -12.52 10.18
N ARG A 67 -23.10 -13.47 11.04
CA ARG A 67 -23.43 -14.85 10.63
C ARG A 67 -24.51 -14.92 9.55
N SER A 68 -25.51 -14.03 9.55
CA SER A 68 -26.54 -13.99 8.51
C SER A 68 -26.00 -13.56 7.14
N ARG A 69 -24.86 -12.86 7.12
CA ARG A 69 -24.24 -12.27 5.94
C ARG A 69 -23.11 -13.11 5.34
N HIS A 70 -22.77 -14.24 5.96
CA HIS A 70 -21.72 -15.14 5.49
C HIS A 70 -22.28 -16.50 5.10
N ALA A 71 -21.72 -17.10 4.04
CA ALA A 71 -22.07 -18.44 3.62
C ALA A 71 -21.57 -19.50 4.61
N ALA A 72 -20.50 -19.20 5.36
CA ALA A 72 -19.88 -20.11 6.30
C ALA A 72 -19.42 -19.41 7.60
N ILE A 73 -19.34 -20.19 8.68
CA ILE A 73 -18.72 -19.81 9.95
C ILE A 73 -17.65 -20.84 10.31
N LEU A 74 -16.41 -20.39 10.52
CA LEU A 74 -15.26 -21.25 10.75
C LEU A 74 -14.76 -21.18 12.18
N VAL A 75 -14.60 -22.35 12.81
CA VAL A 75 -13.99 -22.51 14.13
C VAL A 75 -12.98 -23.66 14.16
N GLY A 76 -12.16 -23.68 15.20
CA GLY A 76 -11.24 -24.80 15.45
C GLY A 76 -11.88 -25.86 16.34
N VAL A 77 -11.40 -27.10 16.23
CA VAL A 77 -11.89 -28.21 17.07
C VAL A 77 -11.80 -27.93 18.56
N SER A 78 -10.79 -27.19 19.02
CA SER A 78 -10.64 -26.80 20.43
C SER A 78 -11.84 -25.99 20.93
N THR A 79 -12.40 -25.09 20.11
CA THR A 79 -13.62 -24.33 20.42
C THR A 79 -14.83 -25.25 20.50
N VAL A 80 -14.94 -26.23 19.59
CA VAL A 80 -16.04 -27.20 19.60
C VAL A 80 -16.04 -28.03 20.88
N LEU A 81 -14.88 -28.52 21.29
CA LEU A 81 -14.71 -29.34 22.49
C LEU A 81 -14.94 -28.55 23.78
N ALA A 82 -14.56 -27.27 23.82
CA ALA A 82 -14.71 -26.41 24.99
C ALA A 82 -16.15 -25.92 25.18
N ASP A 83 -16.77 -25.40 24.11
CA ASP A 83 -17.99 -24.59 24.23
C ASP A 83 -19.26 -25.31 23.77
N ASN A 84 -19.13 -26.44 23.06
CA ASN A 84 -20.23 -27.11 22.34
C ASN A 84 -21.11 -26.06 21.63
N PRO A 85 -20.57 -25.31 20.66
CA PRO A 85 -21.23 -24.14 20.09
C PRO A 85 -22.36 -24.54 19.13
N GLY A 86 -23.37 -23.68 19.01
CA GLY A 86 -24.48 -23.90 18.07
C GLY A 86 -24.19 -23.51 16.62
N LEU A 87 -23.22 -22.61 16.40
CA LEU A 87 -22.75 -22.13 15.08
C LEU A 87 -23.85 -21.73 14.08
N SER A 88 -24.97 -21.18 14.57
CA SER A 88 -26.10 -20.72 13.76
C SER A 88 -26.36 -19.21 13.88
N CYS A 89 -27.10 -18.66 12.92
CA CYS A 89 -27.69 -17.33 13.00
C CYS A 89 -29.00 -17.38 13.81
N ARG A 90 -29.23 -16.38 14.66
CA ARG A 90 -30.44 -16.22 15.49
C ARG A 90 -31.11 -14.86 15.31
N ILE A 91 -30.81 -14.16 14.21
CA ILE A 91 -31.49 -12.90 13.90
C ILE A 91 -32.93 -13.17 13.50
N GLU A 92 -33.86 -12.46 14.13
CA GLU A 92 -35.28 -12.52 13.79
C GLU A 92 -35.51 -12.17 12.31
N GLY A 93 -36.28 -13.00 11.60
CA GLY A 93 -36.54 -12.82 10.17
C GLY A 93 -35.41 -13.24 9.23
N SER A 94 -34.25 -13.67 9.73
CA SER A 94 -33.17 -14.18 8.87
C SER A 94 -33.55 -15.52 8.25
N THR A 95 -33.56 -15.58 6.91
CA THR A 95 -33.72 -16.83 6.14
C THR A 95 -32.38 -17.51 5.83
N SER A 96 -31.26 -16.84 6.12
CA SER A 96 -29.90 -17.33 5.86
C SER A 96 -29.30 -17.98 7.11
N GLN A 97 -28.64 -19.11 6.91
CA GLN A 97 -27.85 -19.81 7.93
C GLN A 97 -26.44 -20.09 7.38
N PRO A 98 -25.37 -19.72 8.12
CA PRO A 98 -24.02 -20.04 7.69
C PRO A 98 -23.77 -21.54 7.85
N ARG A 99 -23.00 -22.12 6.92
CA ARG A 99 -22.48 -23.48 7.05
C ARG A 99 -21.41 -23.52 8.14
N PRO A 100 -21.54 -24.33 9.20
CA PRO A 100 -20.46 -24.49 10.16
C PRO A 100 -19.27 -25.21 9.53
N ILE A 101 -18.08 -24.67 9.71
CA ILE A 101 -16.80 -25.21 9.25
C ILE A 101 -15.94 -25.47 10.48
N ILE A 102 -15.50 -26.72 10.65
CA ILE A 102 -14.70 -27.14 11.80
C ILE A 102 -13.33 -27.59 11.30
N ILE A 103 -12.29 -26.88 11.70
CA ILE A 103 -10.89 -27.29 11.48
C ILE A 103 -10.51 -28.34 12.52
N ASP A 104 -10.45 -29.60 12.11
CA ASP A 104 -10.07 -30.74 12.93
C ASP A 104 -9.08 -31.66 12.21
N PRO A 105 -7.79 -31.27 12.14
CA PRO A 105 -6.79 -31.98 11.36
C PRO A 105 -6.63 -33.45 11.73
N HIS A 106 -6.90 -33.80 13.00
CA HIS A 106 -6.67 -35.13 13.57
C HIS A 106 -7.94 -35.84 14.03
N LEU A 107 -9.13 -35.34 13.67
CA LEU A 107 -10.42 -35.92 14.07
C LEU A 107 -10.56 -36.09 15.59
N ARG A 108 -10.15 -35.07 16.35
CA ARG A 108 -10.24 -35.06 17.82
C ARG A 108 -11.68 -35.00 18.32
N TRP A 109 -12.60 -34.43 17.55
CA TRP A 109 -14.00 -34.37 17.91
C TRP A 109 -14.76 -35.59 17.38
N THR A 110 -15.38 -36.33 18.30
CA THR A 110 -16.32 -37.41 17.99
C THR A 110 -17.75 -36.85 18.03
N PRO A 111 -18.41 -36.64 16.87
CA PRO A 111 -19.73 -36.01 16.84
C PRO A 111 -20.80 -36.87 17.52
N ARG A 112 -21.67 -36.23 18.30
CA ARG A 112 -22.82 -36.86 18.94
C ARG A 112 -24.10 -36.14 18.53
N ALA A 113 -25.21 -36.88 18.45
CA ALA A 113 -26.51 -36.30 18.09
C ALA A 113 -27.00 -35.18 19.04
N THR A 114 -26.43 -35.10 20.24
CA THR A 114 -26.68 -34.07 21.27
C THR A 114 -25.74 -32.87 21.22
N ASP A 115 -24.76 -32.85 20.30
CA ASP A 115 -23.92 -31.67 20.13
C ASP A 115 -24.76 -30.54 19.52
N LYS A 116 -24.65 -29.31 20.04
CA LYS A 116 -25.60 -28.21 19.74
C LYS A 116 -25.67 -27.88 18.25
N VAL A 117 -24.56 -28.00 17.52
CA VAL A 117 -24.52 -27.80 16.07
C VAL A 117 -25.42 -28.82 15.33
N LEU A 118 -25.48 -30.07 15.79
CA LEU A 118 -26.32 -31.12 15.21
C LEU A 118 -27.76 -31.04 15.72
N GLU A 119 -27.98 -30.63 16.98
CA GLU A 119 -29.33 -30.33 17.48
C GLU A 119 -29.98 -29.20 16.67
N ASN A 120 -29.25 -28.10 16.44
CA ASN A 120 -29.72 -26.98 15.63
C ASN A 120 -30.06 -27.39 14.19
N CYS A 121 -29.25 -28.27 13.60
CA CYS A 121 -29.53 -28.82 12.28
C CYS A 121 -30.82 -29.65 12.27
N ARG A 122 -31.03 -30.50 13.28
CA ARG A 122 -32.22 -31.33 13.41
C ARG A 122 -33.50 -30.51 13.68
N SER A 123 -33.38 -29.39 14.39
CA SER A 123 -34.50 -28.47 14.62
C SER A 123 -34.76 -27.50 13.47
N GLY A 124 -33.98 -27.57 12.38
CA GLY A 124 -34.12 -26.68 11.22
C GLY A 124 -33.64 -25.24 11.47
N THR A 125 -32.92 -24.99 12.56
CA THR A 125 -32.42 -23.67 12.96
C THR A 125 -30.91 -23.52 12.72
N GLY A 126 -30.33 -24.37 11.87
CA GLY A 126 -28.92 -24.42 11.54
C GLY A 126 -28.62 -25.48 10.49
N LEU A 127 -27.34 -25.59 10.12
CA LEU A 127 -26.85 -26.53 9.12
C LEU A 127 -25.84 -27.50 9.74
N ALA A 128 -25.74 -28.71 9.21
CA ALA A 128 -24.70 -29.65 9.63
C ALA A 128 -23.30 -29.17 9.22
N PRO A 129 -22.26 -29.47 10.02
CA PRO A 129 -20.92 -28.94 9.78
C PRO A 129 -20.22 -29.62 8.60
N PHE A 130 -19.29 -28.89 7.97
CA PHE A 130 -18.20 -29.47 7.19
C PHE A 130 -16.94 -29.52 8.06
N ILE A 131 -16.30 -30.68 8.14
CA ILE A 131 -15.12 -30.91 8.97
C ILE A 131 -13.90 -31.02 8.06
N LEU A 132 -12.94 -30.12 8.22
CA LEU A 132 -11.67 -30.14 7.47
C LEU A 132 -10.65 -30.97 8.25
N THR A 133 -10.14 -32.03 7.62
CA THR A 133 -9.20 -32.98 8.22
C THR A 133 -8.02 -33.25 7.28
N GLY A 134 -6.85 -33.54 7.85
CA GLY A 134 -5.68 -33.95 7.07
C GLY A 134 -5.56 -35.47 6.93
N LEU A 135 -6.51 -36.22 7.51
CA LEU A 135 -6.57 -37.67 7.40
C LEU A 135 -7.36 -38.06 6.14
N GLU A 136 -6.98 -39.18 5.53
CA GLU A 136 -7.69 -39.72 4.36
C GLU A 136 -9.05 -40.31 4.76
N GLY A 137 -9.96 -40.43 3.78
CA GLY A 137 -11.34 -40.89 4.05
C GLY A 137 -11.45 -42.27 4.71
N THR A 138 -10.48 -43.16 4.52
CA THR A 138 -10.42 -44.47 5.19
C THR A 138 -10.17 -44.39 6.69
N GLN A 139 -9.65 -43.25 7.17
CA GLN A 139 -9.32 -43.01 8.57
C GLN A 139 -10.47 -42.31 9.33
N VAL A 140 -11.48 -41.81 8.63
CA VAL A 140 -12.66 -41.20 9.26
C VAL A 140 -13.54 -42.30 9.88
N PRO A 141 -13.89 -42.23 11.17
CA PRO A 141 -14.79 -43.21 11.78
C PRO A 141 -16.13 -43.29 11.04
N LYS A 142 -16.53 -44.49 10.60
CA LYS A 142 -17.73 -44.70 9.78
C LYS A 142 -18.99 -44.15 10.43
N GLU A 143 -19.19 -44.39 11.73
CA GLU A 143 -20.35 -43.90 12.47
C GLU A 143 -20.41 -42.36 12.50
N SER A 144 -19.26 -41.70 12.64
CA SER A 144 -19.17 -40.23 12.60
C SER A 144 -19.47 -39.69 11.20
N ALA A 145 -18.92 -40.32 10.15
CA ALA A 145 -19.21 -39.99 8.76
C ALA A 145 -20.72 -40.12 8.45
N GLU A 146 -21.33 -41.24 8.83
CA GLU A 146 -22.76 -41.50 8.62
C GLU A 146 -23.64 -40.49 9.37
N LEU A 147 -23.31 -40.16 10.62
CA LEU A 147 -24.06 -39.19 11.41
C LEU A 147 -24.05 -37.80 10.76
N ILE A 148 -22.85 -37.34 10.36
CA ILE A 148 -22.66 -36.03 9.72
C ILE A 148 -23.34 -35.97 8.34
N GLN A 149 -23.13 -36.99 7.50
CA GLN A 149 -23.69 -37.05 6.14
C GLN A 149 -25.22 -37.13 6.12
N ARG A 150 -25.82 -37.86 7.08
CA ARG A 150 -27.29 -37.94 7.22
C ARG A 150 -27.96 -36.57 7.38
N HIS A 151 -27.22 -35.58 7.87
CA HIS A 151 -27.71 -34.22 8.10
C HIS A 151 -27.18 -33.22 7.06
N GLY A 152 -26.59 -33.71 5.96
CA GLY A 152 -26.04 -32.87 4.89
C GLY A 152 -24.72 -32.18 5.22
N GLY A 153 -23.99 -32.69 6.22
CA GLY A 153 -22.59 -32.32 6.49
C GLY A 153 -21.62 -33.24 5.75
N LYS A 154 -20.32 -32.96 5.83
CA LYS A 154 -19.28 -33.82 5.22
C LYS A 154 -17.91 -33.64 5.86
N TYR A 155 -17.00 -34.57 5.57
CA TYR A 155 -15.58 -34.42 5.85
C TYR A 155 -14.86 -33.99 4.57
N LEU A 156 -14.04 -32.95 4.66
CA LEU A 156 -13.24 -32.39 3.59
C LEU A 156 -11.77 -32.66 3.89
N HIS A 157 -11.09 -33.32 2.97
CA HIS A 157 -9.66 -33.56 3.10
C HIS A 157 -8.88 -32.32 2.64
N VAL A 158 -8.00 -31.80 3.48
CA VAL A 158 -7.08 -30.70 3.17
C VAL A 158 -5.66 -31.21 3.36
N ARG A 159 -4.80 -30.99 2.36
CA ARG A 159 -3.42 -31.48 2.40
C ARG A 159 -2.64 -30.79 3.54
N SER A 160 -1.75 -31.54 4.17
CA SER A 160 -0.82 -30.99 5.17
C SER A 160 0.24 -30.13 4.49
N ALA A 161 0.48 -28.93 5.02
CA ALA A 161 1.59 -28.07 4.62
C ALA A 161 2.95 -28.57 5.15
N THR A 162 2.94 -29.48 6.14
CA THR A 162 4.14 -30.04 6.78
C THR A 162 4.33 -31.53 6.42
N PRO A 163 5.58 -31.98 6.14
CA PRO A 163 5.90 -33.40 5.91
C PRO A 163 5.75 -34.29 7.16
N ASP A 164 5.62 -33.67 8.33
CA ASP A 164 5.52 -34.36 9.63
C ASP A 164 4.11 -34.93 9.83
N LYS A 165 3.99 -36.26 9.85
CA LYS A 165 2.72 -36.98 10.04
C LYS A 165 2.13 -36.76 11.44
N ASP A 166 2.93 -36.40 12.44
CA ASP A 166 2.47 -36.22 13.82
C ASP A 166 1.95 -34.79 14.09
N ARG A 167 2.20 -33.84 13.18
CA ARG A 167 1.73 -32.45 13.28
C ARG A 167 1.16 -31.99 11.95
N ILE A 168 -0.12 -32.26 11.72
CA ILE A 168 -0.83 -31.77 10.55
C ILE A 168 -1.14 -30.28 10.76
N ARG A 169 -0.57 -29.42 9.91
CA ARG A 169 -0.92 -28.00 9.81
C ARG A 169 -1.43 -27.73 8.40
N PHE A 170 -2.56 -27.04 8.31
CA PHE A 170 -3.08 -26.59 7.02
C PHE A 170 -2.47 -25.25 6.64
N ASP A 171 -2.27 -25.05 5.34
CA ASP A 171 -2.11 -23.72 4.75
C ASP A 171 -3.49 -23.06 4.60
N TRP A 172 -3.59 -21.76 4.89
CA TRP A 172 -4.87 -21.06 4.79
C TRP A 172 -5.38 -20.92 3.36
N ASN A 173 -4.50 -20.88 2.36
CA ASN A 173 -4.92 -20.90 0.96
C ASN A 173 -5.67 -22.20 0.66
N ASP A 174 -5.12 -23.35 1.07
CA ASP A 174 -5.74 -24.65 0.83
C ASP A 174 -7.08 -24.79 1.55
N VAL A 175 -7.18 -24.28 2.79
CA VAL A 175 -8.43 -24.21 3.53
C VAL A 175 -9.48 -23.42 2.77
N PHE A 176 -9.15 -22.20 2.34
CA PHE A 176 -10.11 -21.34 1.65
C PHE A 176 -10.46 -21.84 0.23
N GLN A 177 -9.53 -22.50 -0.46
CA GLN A 177 -9.82 -23.17 -1.73
C GLN A 177 -10.76 -24.37 -1.53
N ALA A 178 -10.60 -25.15 -0.45
CA ALA A 178 -11.53 -26.23 -0.13
C ALA A 178 -12.95 -25.69 0.13
N LEU A 179 -13.09 -24.53 0.78
CA LEU A 179 -14.39 -23.88 0.98
C LEU A 179 -14.98 -23.36 -0.33
N LEU A 180 -14.16 -22.75 -1.20
CA LEU A 180 -14.62 -22.25 -2.49
C LEU A 180 -15.11 -23.38 -3.40
N SER A 181 -14.43 -24.54 -3.36
CA SER A 181 -14.83 -25.77 -4.06
C SER A 181 -16.23 -26.27 -3.64
N GLU A 182 -16.64 -25.90 -2.43
CA GLU A 182 -17.95 -26.17 -1.85
C GLU A 182 -18.95 -25.02 -2.06
N HIS A 183 -18.63 -24.08 -2.96
CA HIS A 183 -19.43 -22.90 -3.29
C HIS A 183 -19.68 -21.96 -2.10
N LEU A 184 -18.82 -22.03 -1.08
CA LEU A 184 -18.86 -21.13 0.07
C LEU A 184 -18.03 -19.89 -0.26
N THR A 185 -18.68 -18.87 -0.82
CA THR A 185 -18.04 -17.64 -1.32
C THR A 185 -17.69 -16.63 -0.23
N SER A 186 -18.11 -16.86 1.02
CA SER A 186 -17.73 -16.04 2.16
C SER A 186 -17.66 -16.85 3.45
N VAL A 187 -16.71 -16.52 4.32
CA VAL A 187 -16.48 -17.20 5.59
C VAL A 187 -16.19 -16.18 6.69
N MET A 188 -16.94 -16.31 7.79
CA MET A 188 -16.70 -15.61 9.04
C MET A 188 -15.87 -16.51 9.95
N VAL A 189 -14.64 -16.11 10.28
CA VAL A 189 -13.75 -16.86 11.17
C VAL A 189 -13.96 -16.39 12.60
N GLU A 190 -14.58 -17.25 13.41
CA GLU A 190 -14.77 -17.10 14.87
C GLU A 190 -13.83 -18.04 15.66
N GLY A 191 -12.70 -18.42 15.05
CA GLY A 191 -11.81 -19.45 15.57
C GLY A 191 -11.27 -19.19 16.97
N GLY A 192 -10.82 -20.23 17.66
CA GLY A 192 -10.08 -20.06 18.92
C GLY A 192 -8.74 -19.36 18.71
N GLY A 193 -8.06 -18.99 19.81
CA GLY A 193 -6.82 -18.19 19.77
C GLY A 193 -5.75 -18.71 18.80
N GLN A 194 -5.60 -20.03 18.61
CA GLN A 194 -4.65 -20.59 17.63
C GLN A 194 -4.96 -20.21 16.18
N ILE A 195 -6.24 -20.25 15.78
CA ILE A 195 -6.68 -19.90 14.42
C ILE A 195 -6.55 -18.39 14.20
N ILE A 196 -7.00 -17.59 15.17
CA ILE A 196 -6.92 -16.13 15.06
C ILE A 196 -5.46 -15.69 14.95
N ASN A 197 -4.60 -16.18 15.85
CA ASN A 197 -3.18 -15.80 15.84
C ASN A 197 -2.46 -16.27 14.56
N SER A 198 -2.82 -17.42 13.99
CA SER A 198 -2.21 -17.86 12.74
C SER A 198 -2.64 -16.99 11.55
N LEU A 199 -3.90 -16.57 11.48
CA LEU A 199 -4.40 -15.66 10.45
C LEU A 199 -3.85 -14.22 10.59
N LEU A 200 -3.50 -13.80 11.81
CA LEU A 200 -2.83 -12.51 12.04
C LEU A 200 -1.34 -12.51 11.66
N ASN A 201 -0.78 -13.65 11.24
CA ASN A 201 0.57 -13.69 10.69
C ASN A 201 0.64 -12.92 9.35
N PRO A 202 1.68 -12.10 9.13
CA PRO A 202 1.86 -11.33 7.90
C PRO A 202 1.67 -12.09 6.60
N SER A 203 2.08 -13.37 6.55
CA SER A 203 1.96 -14.19 5.34
C SER A 203 0.52 -14.44 4.89
N TYR A 204 -0.48 -14.16 5.72
CA TYR A 204 -1.90 -14.37 5.42
C TYR A 204 -2.75 -13.10 5.44
N HIS A 205 -2.14 -11.91 5.60
CA HIS A 205 -2.90 -10.65 5.66
C HIS A 205 -3.74 -10.42 4.40
N ASP A 206 -3.21 -10.77 3.22
CA ASP A 206 -3.90 -10.61 1.93
C ASP A 206 -5.11 -11.54 1.74
N LEU A 207 -5.25 -12.55 2.61
CA LEU A 207 -6.39 -13.47 2.62
C LEU A 207 -7.57 -12.94 3.43
N ILE A 208 -7.41 -11.83 4.18
CA ILE A 208 -8.40 -11.33 5.14
C ILE A 208 -8.95 -10.00 4.65
N ASP A 209 -10.25 -9.97 4.36
CA ASP A 209 -10.92 -8.79 3.79
C ASP A 209 -11.42 -7.82 4.87
N ALA A 210 -11.71 -8.33 6.06
CA ALA A 210 -12.15 -7.53 7.20
C ALA A 210 -11.73 -8.17 8.53
N VAL A 211 -11.40 -7.32 9.51
CA VAL A 211 -11.19 -7.68 10.91
C VAL A 211 -12.21 -6.95 11.76
N ILE A 212 -12.98 -7.68 12.56
CA ILE A 212 -14.02 -7.14 13.46
C ILE A 212 -13.79 -7.67 14.87
N VAL A 213 -13.29 -6.81 15.76
CA VAL A 213 -12.96 -7.16 17.15
C VAL A 213 -13.95 -6.53 18.11
N THR A 214 -14.64 -7.35 18.92
CA THR A 214 -15.42 -6.85 20.05
C THR A 214 -14.52 -6.76 21.27
N ILE A 215 -14.46 -5.60 21.91
CA ILE A 215 -13.67 -5.37 23.12
C ILE A 215 -14.64 -5.15 24.28
N ALA A 216 -14.67 -6.11 25.20
CA ALA A 216 -15.42 -6.03 26.43
C ALA A 216 -14.62 -5.23 27.48
N PRO A 217 -15.28 -4.42 28.34
CA PRO A 217 -14.63 -3.57 29.34
C PRO A 217 -14.19 -4.36 30.57
N THR A 218 -13.49 -5.48 30.38
CA THR A 218 -13.08 -6.42 31.45
C THR A 218 -11.61 -6.78 31.27
N TRP A 219 -10.90 -7.08 32.37
CA TRP A 219 -9.59 -7.74 32.36
C TRP A 219 -9.75 -9.17 32.85
N LEU A 220 -9.18 -10.16 32.15
CA LEU A 220 -9.26 -11.57 32.55
C LEU A 220 -8.03 -12.04 33.32
N GLY A 221 -6.88 -11.39 33.13
CA GLY A 221 -5.62 -11.76 33.74
C GLY A 221 -4.83 -12.81 32.96
N LYS A 222 -3.63 -13.11 33.46
CA LYS A 222 -2.70 -14.06 32.82
C LYS A 222 -3.19 -15.50 32.93
N GLY A 223 -2.80 -16.33 31.96
CA GLY A 223 -3.11 -17.77 31.95
C GLY A 223 -4.32 -18.16 31.07
N GLY A 224 -4.97 -17.17 30.47
CA GLY A 224 -6.06 -17.34 29.51
C GLY A 224 -5.61 -17.67 28.08
N VAL A 225 -6.58 -17.77 27.19
CA VAL A 225 -6.35 -17.87 25.74
C VAL A 225 -6.29 -16.46 25.17
N VAL A 226 -5.16 -16.05 24.60
CA VAL A 226 -4.97 -14.66 24.13
C VAL A 226 -4.84 -14.55 22.62
N VAL A 227 -5.23 -13.40 22.08
CA VAL A 227 -4.89 -12.96 20.73
C VAL A 227 -3.63 -12.11 20.83
N SER A 228 -2.50 -12.75 20.53
CA SER A 228 -1.16 -12.17 20.54
C SER A 228 -0.35 -12.95 19.50
N PRO A 229 -0.34 -12.53 18.22
CA PRO A 229 0.42 -13.20 17.18
C PRO A 229 1.93 -13.19 17.50
N ASP A 230 2.66 -14.11 16.88
CA ASP A 230 4.11 -14.19 17.04
C ASP A 230 4.79 -12.87 16.62
N ARG A 231 5.89 -12.54 17.32
CA ARG A 231 6.68 -11.34 17.02
C ARG A 231 7.27 -11.45 15.62
N VAL A 232 7.23 -10.36 14.88
CA VAL A 232 7.85 -10.22 13.57
C VAL A 232 9.06 -9.29 13.69
N CYS A 233 10.11 -9.56 12.93
CA CYS A 233 11.29 -8.70 12.84
C CYS A 233 11.55 -8.34 11.37
N ASP A 234 12.20 -7.19 11.13
CA ASP A 234 12.71 -6.85 9.81
C ASP A 234 13.99 -7.61 9.44
N ALA A 235 14.51 -7.34 8.25
CA ALA A 235 15.74 -7.95 7.74
C ALA A 235 16.98 -7.65 8.62
N ALA A 236 16.95 -6.58 9.42
CA ALA A 236 18.00 -6.24 10.38
C ALA A 236 17.79 -6.87 11.77
N GLY A 237 16.70 -7.63 11.96
CA GLY A 237 16.34 -8.26 13.23
C GLY A 237 15.62 -7.34 14.21
N THR A 238 15.21 -6.14 13.78
CA THR A 238 14.49 -5.18 14.63
C THR A 238 13.03 -5.62 14.77
N PRO A 239 12.48 -5.71 16.00
CA PRO A 239 11.07 -6.04 16.19
C PRO A 239 10.13 -5.04 15.52
N GLN A 240 9.12 -5.55 14.81
CA GLN A 240 8.05 -4.78 14.19
C GLN A 240 6.67 -5.26 14.67
N ALA A 241 5.65 -4.43 14.44
CA ALA A 241 4.27 -4.82 14.71
C ALA A 241 3.88 -5.99 13.79
N ALA A 242 3.38 -7.08 14.38
CA ALA A 242 3.01 -8.28 13.62
C ALA A 242 1.80 -8.06 12.69
N ALA A 243 0.89 -7.18 13.09
CA ALA A 243 -0.28 -6.80 12.31
C ALA A 243 -0.68 -5.35 12.65
N ARG A 244 -1.12 -4.60 11.64
CA ARG A 244 -1.69 -3.27 11.81
C ARG A 244 -2.97 -3.15 10.99
N LEU A 245 -4.02 -2.63 11.60
CA LEU A 245 -5.26 -2.35 10.89
C LEU A 245 -5.19 -0.96 10.22
N SER A 246 -5.73 -0.88 9.00
CA SER A 246 -6.04 0.35 8.27
C SER A 246 -7.56 0.51 8.13
N ASN A 247 -8.00 1.72 7.78
CA ASN A 247 -9.42 2.06 7.61
C ASN A 247 -10.27 1.70 8.84
N VAL A 248 -9.73 2.07 10.01
CA VAL A 248 -10.28 1.68 11.30
C VAL A 248 -11.52 2.51 11.64
N SER A 249 -12.59 1.85 12.06
CA SER A 249 -13.77 2.47 12.66
C SER A 249 -14.12 1.82 14.00
N TRP A 250 -14.75 2.60 14.89
CA TRP A 250 -15.10 2.19 16.25
C TRP A 250 -16.60 2.39 16.48
N HIS A 251 -17.27 1.33 16.94
CA HIS A 251 -18.73 1.29 17.10
C HIS A 251 -19.09 0.87 18.53
N PRO A 252 -19.69 1.74 19.35
CA PRO A 252 -20.13 1.36 20.68
C PRO A 252 -21.40 0.47 20.61
N PHE A 253 -21.40 -0.63 21.37
CA PHE A 253 -22.53 -1.55 21.49
C PHE A 253 -22.85 -1.82 22.96
N GLY A 254 -23.49 -0.84 23.61
CA GLY A 254 -23.68 -0.86 25.06
C GLY A 254 -22.35 -0.54 25.75
N GLU A 255 -21.88 -1.43 26.62
CA GLU A 255 -20.59 -1.29 27.32
C GLU A 255 -19.41 -1.81 26.49
N ASP A 256 -19.67 -2.59 25.43
CA ASP A 256 -18.65 -3.08 24.52
C ASP A 256 -18.31 -2.03 23.46
N VAL A 257 -17.08 -2.07 22.96
CA VAL A 257 -16.68 -1.33 21.77
C VAL A 257 -16.25 -2.31 20.68
N VAL A 258 -16.77 -2.13 19.47
CA VAL A 258 -16.41 -2.93 18.30
C VAL A 258 -15.49 -2.15 17.38
N LEU A 259 -14.30 -2.70 17.17
CA LEU A 259 -13.30 -2.23 16.22
C LEU A 259 -13.49 -2.95 14.88
N CYS A 260 -13.62 -2.20 13.79
CA CYS A 260 -13.63 -2.74 12.43
C CYS A 260 -12.47 -2.16 11.61
N GLY A 261 -11.83 -2.96 10.78
CA GLY A 261 -10.75 -2.49 9.90
C GLY A 261 -10.31 -3.56 8.89
N LYS A 262 -9.24 -3.28 8.16
CA LYS A 262 -8.56 -4.23 7.27
C LYS A 262 -7.11 -4.40 7.70
N LEU A 263 -6.52 -5.57 7.50
CA LEU A 263 -5.08 -5.72 7.70
C LEU A 263 -4.35 -4.93 6.61
N ALA A 264 -3.38 -4.10 7.01
CA ALA A 264 -2.51 -3.44 6.06
C ALA A 264 -1.62 -4.50 5.39
N SER A 265 -1.77 -4.71 4.08
CA SER A 265 -0.96 -5.67 3.34
C SER A 265 0.51 -5.27 3.36
N GLN A 266 1.41 -6.24 3.53
CA GLN A 266 2.85 -6.02 3.34
C GLN A 266 3.21 -5.91 1.85
N PHE A 267 2.42 -6.53 0.96
CA PHE A 267 2.44 -6.26 -0.47
C PHE A 267 1.61 -5.01 -0.73
N ASN A 268 2.31 -3.90 -0.85
CA ASN A 268 1.74 -2.58 -0.91
C ASN A 268 1.77 -2.11 -2.37
N PRO A 269 0.84 -2.50 -3.28
CA PRO A 269 0.83 -2.01 -4.66
C PRO A 269 0.92 -0.48 -4.68
N GLY A 270 2.13 0.02 -4.82
CA GLY A 270 2.47 1.40 -5.07
C GLY A 270 2.50 1.61 -6.56
N ALA A 271 2.29 2.84 -7.01
CA ALA A 271 2.29 3.19 -8.43
C ALA A 271 3.62 2.83 -9.13
N MET A 272 4.70 2.54 -8.41
CA MET A 272 5.96 2.09 -8.98
C MET A 272 6.28 0.66 -8.56
N HIS A 273 6.52 -0.21 -9.53
CA HIS A 273 6.92 -1.61 -9.36
C HIS A 273 8.41 -1.77 -9.68
N LEU A 274 9.23 -2.11 -8.70
CA LEU A 274 10.68 -2.30 -8.86
C LEU A 274 11.01 -3.80 -8.84
N SER A 275 11.50 -4.31 -9.97
CA SER A 275 12.00 -5.68 -10.11
C SER A 275 13.52 -5.64 -10.25
N TYR A 276 14.22 -6.25 -9.29
CA TYR A 276 15.67 -6.41 -9.33
C TYR A 276 16.02 -7.70 -10.07
N VAL A 277 16.90 -7.59 -11.06
CA VAL A 277 17.26 -8.68 -11.98
C VAL A 277 18.78 -8.78 -12.11
N PRO A 278 19.31 -9.99 -12.39
CA PRO A 278 20.75 -10.16 -12.59
C PRO A 278 21.28 -9.41 -13.83
N HIS A 279 20.41 -9.23 -14.83
CA HIS A 279 20.66 -8.40 -16.01
C HIS A 279 19.35 -7.91 -16.62
N HIS A 280 19.39 -6.85 -17.41
CA HIS A 280 18.22 -6.41 -18.18
C HIS A 280 17.79 -7.49 -19.19
N PRO A 281 16.49 -7.85 -19.27
CA PRO A 281 16.02 -8.91 -20.15
C PRO A 281 16.23 -8.56 -21.62
N GLN A 282 16.62 -9.56 -22.41
CA GLN A 282 16.66 -9.50 -23.87
C GLN A 282 15.29 -9.85 -24.50
N PRO A 283 15.04 -9.48 -25.77
CA PRO A 283 13.81 -9.87 -26.45
C PRO A 283 13.56 -11.40 -26.40
N GLY A 284 12.42 -11.81 -25.84
CA GLY A 284 12.02 -13.22 -25.70
C GLY A 284 12.57 -13.95 -24.46
N GLU A 285 13.41 -13.30 -23.66
CA GLU A 285 13.96 -13.85 -22.43
C GLU A 285 12.96 -13.75 -21.27
N THR A 286 12.89 -14.78 -20.42
CA THR A 286 12.17 -14.74 -19.14
C THR A 286 13.19 -14.86 -18.01
N LEU A 287 13.21 -13.87 -17.11
CA LEU A 287 14.10 -13.83 -15.95
C LEU A 287 13.31 -13.94 -14.66
N THR A 288 13.88 -14.67 -13.70
CA THR A 288 13.41 -14.64 -12.31
C THR A 288 14.02 -13.43 -11.62
N ALA A 289 13.18 -12.51 -11.13
CA ALA A 289 13.64 -11.41 -10.30
C ALA A 289 14.20 -11.94 -8.97
N THR A 290 15.28 -11.35 -8.49
CA THR A 290 15.88 -11.67 -7.18
C THR A 290 15.09 -11.01 -6.05
N HIS A 291 14.50 -9.86 -6.33
CA HIS A 291 13.67 -9.11 -5.39
C HIS A 291 12.61 -8.30 -6.15
N PHE A 292 11.45 -8.11 -5.52
CA PHE A 292 10.37 -7.27 -6.02
C PHE A 292 9.93 -6.31 -4.92
N ASN A 293 9.73 -5.04 -5.27
CA ASN A 293 9.25 -4.03 -4.34
C ASN A 293 8.23 -3.12 -5.03
N THR A 294 7.40 -2.47 -4.23
CA THR A 294 6.41 -1.51 -4.70
C THR A 294 6.47 -0.24 -3.86
N SER A 295 6.37 0.92 -4.49
CA SER A 295 6.50 2.22 -3.84
C SER A 295 5.58 3.26 -4.50
N PRO A 296 5.08 4.26 -3.77
CA PRO A 296 4.65 5.51 -4.40
C PRO A 296 5.78 6.09 -5.26
N GLY A 297 5.43 6.69 -6.40
CA GLY A 297 6.38 7.17 -7.39
C GLY A 297 5.76 8.18 -8.35
N GLY A 298 6.41 8.39 -9.50
CA GLY A 298 6.13 9.47 -10.44
C GLY A 298 7.03 10.68 -10.16
N LYS A 299 7.62 11.25 -11.19
CA LYS A 299 8.63 12.33 -11.07
C LYS A 299 8.06 13.54 -10.34
N GLY A 300 6.87 13.98 -10.73
CA GLY A 300 6.19 15.10 -10.06
C GLY A 300 5.96 14.83 -8.57
N ALA A 301 5.47 13.64 -8.23
CA ALA A 301 5.27 13.25 -6.84
C ALA A 301 6.59 13.12 -6.06
N ASN A 302 7.63 12.53 -6.66
CA ASN A 302 8.95 12.41 -6.03
C ASN A 302 9.59 13.79 -5.78
N GLN A 303 9.47 14.71 -6.73
CA GLN A 303 9.98 16.08 -6.61
C GLN A 303 9.19 16.86 -5.55
N ALA A 304 7.86 16.68 -5.49
CA ALA A 304 7.03 17.26 -4.44
C ALA A 304 7.39 16.72 -3.05
N VAL A 305 7.61 15.40 -2.91
CA VAL A 305 8.08 14.81 -1.64
C VAL A 305 9.48 15.31 -1.29
N ALA A 306 10.38 15.47 -2.27
CA ALA A 306 11.68 16.07 -2.04
C ALA A 306 11.56 17.50 -1.48
N CYS A 307 10.74 18.36 -2.08
CA CYS A 307 10.47 19.69 -1.54
C CYS A 307 9.83 19.62 -0.15
N GLY A 308 8.86 18.73 0.06
CA GLY A 308 8.17 18.54 1.34
C GLY A 308 9.14 18.20 2.47
N LYS A 309 9.95 17.15 2.29
CA LYS A 309 10.89 16.66 3.31
C LYS A 309 12.07 17.60 3.54
N LEU A 310 12.59 18.23 2.49
CA LEU A 310 13.76 19.11 2.59
C LEU A 310 13.40 20.52 3.07
N SER A 311 12.12 20.91 3.02
CA SER A 311 11.66 22.20 3.55
C SER A 311 11.44 22.21 5.06
N ARG A 312 11.22 21.04 5.70
CA ARG A 312 10.80 20.94 7.11
C ARG A 312 11.52 19.82 7.87
N ALA A 313 11.46 19.88 9.20
CA ALA A 313 12.00 18.81 10.04
C ALA A 313 11.11 17.55 9.96
N SER A 314 11.66 16.40 10.38
CA SER A 314 10.97 15.10 10.32
C SER A 314 9.70 14.99 11.19
N ASP A 315 9.51 15.91 12.14
CA ASP A 315 8.28 16.07 12.93
C ASP A 315 7.22 16.96 12.25
N LEU A 316 7.43 17.31 10.98
CA LEU A 316 6.61 18.21 10.16
C LEU A 316 6.57 19.67 10.62
N SER A 317 7.45 20.07 11.54
CA SER A 317 7.52 21.45 12.02
C SER A 317 8.43 22.34 11.15
N SER A 318 8.20 23.66 11.25
CA SER A 318 9.07 24.71 10.71
C SER A 318 9.36 24.61 9.19
N PRO A 319 8.33 24.57 8.31
CA PRO A 319 8.54 24.56 6.87
C PRO A 319 9.20 25.87 6.40
N SER A 320 10.22 25.77 5.55
CA SER A 320 10.80 26.91 4.83
C SER A 320 10.16 27.16 3.47
N ALA A 321 9.21 26.32 3.04
CA ALA A 321 8.43 26.51 1.83
C ALA A 321 7.13 25.70 1.92
N ASP A 322 6.05 26.25 1.37
CA ASP A 322 4.81 25.53 1.12
C ASP A 322 4.90 24.78 -0.21
N VAL A 323 4.38 23.56 -0.25
CA VAL A 323 4.49 22.67 -1.42
C VAL A 323 3.10 22.14 -1.74
N ALA A 324 2.62 22.43 -2.95
CA ALA A 324 1.35 21.93 -3.45
C ALA A 324 1.58 21.07 -4.70
N MET A 325 0.84 19.98 -4.82
CA MET A 325 0.85 19.09 -5.97
C MET A 325 -0.42 19.31 -6.80
N VAL A 326 -0.23 19.53 -8.10
CA VAL A 326 -1.31 19.53 -9.10
C VAL A 326 -1.13 18.31 -9.98
N GLY A 327 -2.20 17.53 -10.16
CA GLY A 327 -2.12 16.29 -10.92
C GLY A 327 -3.43 15.53 -10.94
N ALA A 328 -3.39 14.26 -11.32
CA ALA A 328 -4.55 13.39 -11.30
C ALA A 328 -4.20 11.93 -11.02
N VAL A 329 -5.03 11.28 -10.21
CA VAL A 329 -4.96 9.85 -9.87
C VAL A 329 -6.29 9.17 -10.19
N GLY A 330 -6.29 7.84 -10.27
CA GLY A 330 -7.53 7.06 -10.37
C GLY A 330 -8.20 6.88 -9.01
N ALA A 331 -9.50 6.59 -8.99
CA ALA A 331 -10.23 6.17 -7.80
C ALA A 331 -9.91 4.70 -7.43
N ASP A 332 -8.62 4.42 -7.26
CA ASP A 332 -8.08 3.11 -6.93
C ASP A 332 -7.14 3.17 -5.72
N GLU A 333 -6.67 2.00 -5.31
CA GLU A 333 -5.80 1.87 -4.14
C GLU A 333 -4.44 2.57 -4.34
N HIS A 334 -3.92 2.58 -5.57
CA HIS A 334 -2.68 3.29 -5.90
C HIS A 334 -2.85 4.80 -5.71
N GLY A 335 -3.98 5.35 -6.15
CA GLY A 335 -4.30 6.77 -6.06
C GLY A 335 -4.43 7.21 -4.61
N THR A 336 -5.22 6.47 -3.83
CA THR A 336 -5.38 6.71 -2.38
C THR A 336 -4.02 6.74 -1.67
N ARG A 337 -3.16 5.76 -1.94
CA ARG A 337 -1.83 5.66 -1.30
C ARG A 337 -0.86 6.74 -1.74
N LEU A 338 -0.90 7.16 -3.01
CA LEU A 338 -0.05 8.25 -3.49
C LEU A 338 -0.42 9.57 -2.82
N LEU A 339 -1.72 9.85 -2.67
CA LEU A 339 -2.24 11.00 -1.95
C LEU A 339 -1.86 10.97 -0.47
N ASP A 340 -2.03 9.82 0.20
CA ASP A 340 -1.63 9.63 1.60
C ASP A 340 -0.11 9.84 1.78
N SER A 341 0.71 9.31 0.87
CA SER A 341 2.16 9.49 0.89
C SER A 341 2.54 10.97 0.82
N LEU A 342 2.03 11.69 -0.19
CA LEU A 342 2.26 13.12 -0.37
C LEU A 342 1.85 13.93 0.87
N ALA A 343 0.63 13.69 1.37
CA ALA A 343 0.11 14.37 2.55
C ALA A 343 0.96 14.09 3.80
N SER A 344 1.46 12.85 3.97
CA SER A 344 2.32 12.48 5.11
C SER A 344 3.67 13.21 5.11
N TYR A 345 4.13 13.71 3.96
CA TYR A 345 5.35 14.51 3.82
C TYR A 345 5.08 16.03 3.78
N GLY A 346 3.86 16.44 4.11
CA GLY A 346 3.48 17.85 4.21
C GLY A 346 3.26 18.53 2.86
N VAL A 347 2.98 17.76 1.81
CA VAL A 347 2.57 18.27 0.49
C VAL A 347 1.05 18.44 0.46
N ASP A 348 0.58 19.63 0.06
CA ASP A 348 -0.84 19.88 -0.20
C ASP A 348 -1.28 19.15 -1.47
N THR A 349 -2.29 18.29 -1.34
CA THR A 349 -2.85 17.48 -2.43
C THR A 349 -4.25 17.92 -2.85
N SER A 350 -4.75 19.06 -2.35
CA SER A 350 -6.10 19.56 -2.63
C SER A 350 -6.39 19.79 -4.11
N ALA A 351 -5.36 20.08 -4.91
CA ALA A 351 -5.45 20.27 -6.35
C ALA A 351 -5.18 18.99 -7.17
N VAL A 352 -5.05 17.82 -6.53
CA VAL A 352 -4.93 16.53 -7.22
C VAL A 352 -6.32 15.96 -7.48
N ALA A 353 -6.66 15.79 -8.74
CA ALA A 353 -7.97 15.27 -9.12
C ALA A 353 -8.04 13.75 -8.99
N VAL A 354 -9.12 13.24 -8.40
CA VAL A 354 -9.43 11.79 -8.39
C VAL A 354 -10.41 11.49 -9.53
N ARG A 355 -10.03 10.57 -10.42
CA ARG A 355 -10.86 10.15 -11.56
C ARG A 355 -11.61 8.86 -11.22
N GLU A 356 -12.91 8.97 -11.01
CA GLU A 356 -13.80 7.85 -10.65
C GLU A 356 -13.69 6.65 -11.61
N ASP A 357 -13.66 6.92 -12.92
CA ASP A 357 -13.53 5.88 -13.96
C ASP A 357 -12.07 5.67 -14.43
N GLY A 358 -11.10 6.33 -13.79
CA GLY A 358 -9.70 6.32 -14.17
C GLY A 358 -8.84 5.38 -13.32
N ARG A 359 -7.69 4.97 -13.87
CA ARG A 359 -6.64 4.26 -13.12
C ARG A 359 -5.51 5.20 -12.78
N THR A 360 -4.84 5.00 -11.66
CA THR A 360 -3.62 5.73 -11.32
C THR A 360 -2.48 5.29 -12.23
N GLY A 361 -1.61 6.23 -12.64
CA GLY A 361 -0.44 5.91 -13.45
C GLY A 361 0.47 4.90 -12.76
N VAL A 362 1.09 4.01 -13.53
CA VAL A 362 1.99 2.97 -13.02
C VAL A 362 3.32 3.00 -13.76
N ALA A 363 4.43 2.89 -13.04
CA ALA A 363 5.77 2.73 -13.58
C ALA A 363 6.33 1.34 -13.24
N ILE A 364 6.80 0.61 -14.25
CA ILE A 364 7.52 -0.66 -14.08
C ILE A 364 9.00 -0.37 -14.26
N VAL A 365 9.77 -0.58 -13.20
CA VAL A 365 11.20 -0.33 -13.13
C VAL A 365 11.92 -1.67 -13.04
N VAL A 366 12.78 -1.94 -14.02
CA VAL A 366 13.68 -3.09 -14.01
C VAL A 366 15.07 -2.58 -13.63
N VAL A 367 15.64 -3.09 -12.54
CA VAL A 367 16.95 -2.69 -12.03
C VAL A 367 17.93 -3.84 -12.21
N ASP A 368 19.02 -3.58 -12.93
CA ASP A 368 20.15 -4.50 -13.07
C ASP A 368 21.05 -4.40 -11.85
N GLU A 369 21.07 -5.46 -11.03
CA GLU A 369 21.76 -5.44 -9.74
C GLU A 369 23.27 -5.19 -9.85
N PRO A 370 24.01 -5.79 -10.80
CA PRO A 370 25.44 -5.55 -10.91
C PRO A 370 25.82 -4.10 -11.23
N SER A 371 25.06 -3.43 -12.10
CA SER A 371 25.36 -2.06 -12.54
C SER A 371 24.60 -0.98 -11.79
N GLY A 372 23.47 -1.32 -11.15
CA GLY A 372 22.53 -0.36 -10.57
C GLY A 372 21.77 0.47 -11.60
N GLN A 373 21.88 0.16 -12.90
CA GLN A 373 21.15 0.84 -13.97
C GLN A 373 19.69 0.40 -13.99
N ASN A 374 18.80 1.30 -14.41
CA ASN A 374 17.36 1.03 -14.48
C ASN A 374 16.80 1.22 -15.90
N ARG A 375 15.72 0.50 -16.19
CA ARG A 375 14.82 0.76 -17.34
C ARG A 375 13.41 0.93 -16.81
N ILE A 376 12.75 2.00 -17.25
CA ILE A 376 11.43 2.40 -16.75
C ILE A 376 10.41 2.35 -17.89
N ILE A 377 9.29 1.66 -17.65
CA ILE A 377 8.12 1.63 -18.52
C ILE A 377 7.00 2.35 -17.79
N LEU A 378 6.51 3.46 -18.34
CA LEU A 378 5.45 4.26 -17.74
C LEU A 378 4.12 4.01 -18.45
N SER A 379 3.08 3.67 -17.69
CA SER A 379 1.69 3.79 -18.09
C SER A 379 1.10 5.04 -17.41
N PRO A 380 0.84 6.12 -18.16
CA PRO A 380 0.48 7.41 -17.55
C PRO A 380 -0.94 7.43 -16.96
N GLU A 381 -1.88 6.66 -17.53
CA GLU A 381 -3.28 6.56 -17.10
C GLU A 381 -3.90 7.93 -16.72
N SER A 382 -4.42 8.12 -15.50
CA SER A 382 -5.08 9.36 -15.08
C SER A 382 -4.20 10.60 -15.13
N ASN A 383 -2.86 10.49 -15.16
CA ASN A 383 -1.98 11.66 -15.39
C ASN A 383 -2.33 12.38 -16.70
N TYR A 384 -2.79 11.64 -17.72
CA TYR A 384 -3.17 12.19 -19.02
C TYR A 384 -4.57 12.82 -19.06
N SER A 385 -5.28 12.80 -17.92
CA SER A 385 -6.52 13.58 -17.75
C SER A 385 -6.24 15.03 -17.34
N LEU A 386 -4.98 15.41 -17.11
CA LEU A 386 -4.59 16.79 -16.89
C LEU A 386 -4.45 17.50 -18.25
N LEU A 387 -5.50 18.23 -18.61
CA LEU A 387 -5.63 18.94 -19.89
C LEU A 387 -5.11 20.40 -19.81
N PRO A 388 -4.79 21.03 -20.96
CA PRO A 388 -4.33 22.42 -21.02
C PRO A 388 -5.24 23.42 -20.29
N GLY A 389 -6.56 23.22 -20.38
CA GLY A 389 -7.55 24.09 -19.73
C GLY A 389 -7.43 24.20 -18.20
N HIS A 390 -6.69 23.31 -17.54
CA HIS A 390 -6.40 23.43 -16.10
C HIS A 390 -5.31 24.49 -15.79
N PHE A 391 -4.65 25.03 -16.81
CA PHE A 391 -3.61 26.04 -16.70
C PHE A 391 -3.92 27.24 -17.60
N GLU A 392 -5.18 27.65 -17.70
CA GLU A 392 -5.54 28.96 -18.29
C GLU A 392 -5.09 30.12 -17.39
N GLU A 393 -5.04 29.87 -16.08
CA GLU A 393 -4.46 30.73 -15.05
C GLU A 393 -3.59 29.85 -14.14
N MET A 394 -2.64 30.44 -13.41
CA MET A 394 -1.88 29.70 -12.41
C MET A 394 -2.78 29.26 -11.24
N PRO A 395 -2.66 28.00 -10.75
CA PRO A 395 -3.39 27.54 -9.58
C PRO A 395 -3.17 28.45 -8.38
N ALA A 396 -4.24 28.75 -7.65
CA ALA A 396 -4.17 29.56 -6.44
C ALA A 396 -3.74 28.70 -5.22
N PRO A 397 -2.92 29.24 -4.29
CA PRO A 397 -2.28 30.55 -4.36
C PRO A 397 -1.20 30.61 -5.45
N ARG A 398 -1.00 31.79 -6.04
CA ARG A 398 0.02 32.00 -7.09
C ARG A 398 1.39 31.54 -6.58
N PRO A 399 2.05 30.57 -7.24
CA PRO A 399 3.29 30.00 -6.74
C PRO A 399 4.50 30.90 -7.03
N ASP A 400 5.51 30.85 -6.16
CA ASP A 400 6.80 31.49 -6.38
C ASP A 400 7.67 30.74 -7.40
N LEU A 401 7.41 29.46 -7.62
CA LEU A 401 8.09 28.61 -8.60
C LEU A 401 7.15 27.48 -9.06
N LEU A 402 7.05 27.28 -10.39
CA LEU A 402 6.37 26.12 -10.98
C LEU A 402 7.40 25.05 -11.37
N ILE A 403 7.25 23.83 -10.85
CA ILE A 403 8.08 22.67 -11.21
C ILE A 403 7.31 21.76 -12.16
N MET A 404 7.88 21.47 -13.33
CA MET A 404 7.24 20.62 -14.34
C MET A 404 8.18 19.52 -14.84
N GLN A 405 7.58 18.39 -15.24
CA GLN A 405 8.22 17.29 -15.95
C GLN A 405 7.36 16.88 -17.16
N LEU A 406 7.69 15.77 -17.83
CA LEU A 406 6.98 15.32 -19.04
C LEU A 406 6.17 14.03 -18.83
N GLU A 407 5.67 13.80 -17.62
CA GLU A 407 4.76 12.68 -17.28
C GLU A 407 3.27 13.02 -17.39
N VAL A 408 2.96 14.25 -17.83
CA VAL A 408 1.61 14.72 -18.21
C VAL A 408 1.60 15.07 -19.71
N PRO A 409 0.43 15.31 -20.35
CA PRO A 409 0.39 15.62 -21.77
C PRO A 409 1.25 16.84 -22.12
N LEU A 410 2.03 16.76 -23.20
CA LEU A 410 2.96 17.82 -23.62
C LEU A 410 2.23 19.16 -23.82
N ASP A 411 1.05 19.15 -24.43
CA ASP A 411 0.27 20.38 -24.64
C ASP A 411 -0.10 21.06 -23.31
N THR A 412 -0.34 20.29 -22.26
CA THR A 412 -0.58 20.80 -20.91
C THR A 412 0.68 21.45 -20.33
N VAL A 413 1.84 20.82 -20.51
CA VAL A 413 3.13 21.40 -20.10
C VAL A 413 3.39 22.72 -20.81
N VAL A 414 3.15 22.77 -22.12
CA VAL A 414 3.33 23.98 -22.93
C VAL A 414 2.41 25.10 -22.45
N GLN A 415 1.12 24.81 -22.25
CA GLN A 415 0.14 25.78 -21.74
C GLN A 415 0.53 26.31 -20.36
N ALA A 416 0.97 25.43 -19.44
CA ALA A 416 1.41 25.82 -18.11
C ALA A 416 2.65 26.74 -18.16
N VAL A 417 3.65 26.42 -19.00
CA VAL A 417 4.85 27.24 -19.19
C VAL A 417 4.51 28.61 -19.79
N GLU A 418 3.59 28.67 -20.76
CA GLU A 418 3.14 29.92 -21.38
C GLU A 418 2.39 30.81 -20.39
N THR A 419 1.49 30.23 -19.60
CA THR A 419 0.70 30.92 -18.59
C THR A 419 1.57 31.43 -17.45
N ALA A 420 2.47 30.59 -16.92
CA ALA A 420 3.42 30.98 -15.88
C ALA A 420 4.28 32.17 -16.32
N ARG A 421 4.79 32.14 -17.56
CA ARG A 421 5.54 33.26 -18.15
C ARG A 421 4.70 34.52 -18.31
N GLY A 422 3.45 34.40 -18.74
CA GLY A 422 2.51 35.54 -18.86
C GLY A 422 2.23 36.19 -17.51
N GLU A 423 2.22 35.41 -16.44
CA GLU A 423 1.99 35.86 -15.06
C GLU A 423 3.29 36.14 -14.28
N GLY A 424 4.46 36.01 -14.91
CA GLY A 424 5.76 36.25 -14.25
C GLY A 424 6.12 35.26 -13.14
N VAL A 425 5.63 34.03 -13.23
CA VAL A 425 6.02 32.91 -12.37
C VAL A 425 7.20 32.18 -13.02
N PRO A 426 8.36 32.05 -12.34
CA PRO A 426 9.49 31.30 -12.88
C PRO A 426 9.15 29.81 -12.98
N VAL A 427 9.71 29.15 -13.99
CA VAL A 427 9.50 27.72 -14.24
C VAL A 427 10.83 26.97 -14.15
N LEU A 428 10.82 25.89 -13.37
CA LEU A 428 11.83 24.84 -13.40
C LEU A 428 11.28 23.65 -14.19
N LEU A 429 11.85 23.39 -15.35
CA LEU A 429 11.50 22.24 -16.18
C LEU A 429 12.58 21.15 -16.04
N ASN A 430 12.17 19.97 -15.59
CA ASN A 430 12.95 18.74 -15.73
C ASN A 430 12.31 17.86 -16.82
N PRO A 431 12.75 17.97 -18.09
CA PRO A 431 12.03 17.41 -19.24
C PRO A 431 12.22 15.90 -19.39
N ALA A 432 11.72 15.14 -18.43
CA ALA A 432 11.86 13.69 -18.33
C ALA A 432 10.47 13.01 -18.28
N PRO A 433 10.23 11.94 -19.07
CA PRO A 433 11.12 11.36 -20.08
C PRO A 433 11.35 12.31 -21.27
N ALA A 434 12.56 12.30 -21.84
CA ALA A 434 12.94 13.21 -22.92
C ALA A 434 12.10 13.00 -24.18
N GLN A 435 11.53 14.09 -24.69
CA GLN A 435 10.88 14.17 -26.00
C GLN A 435 11.15 15.55 -26.61
N THR A 436 10.96 15.71 -27.91
CA THR A 436 11.19 17.00 -28.58
C THR A 436 10.24 18.07 -28.02
N LEU A 437 10.80 19.21 -27.60
CA LEU A 437 10.03 20.34 -27.08
C LEU A 437 9.87 21.44 -28.15
N PRO A 438 8.68 22.07 -28.26
CA PRO A 438 8.51 23.25 -29.09
C PRO A 438 9.46 24.39 -28.68
N ALA A 439 10.03 25.11 -29.64
CA ALA A 439 11.00 26.17 -29.38
C ALA A 439 10.52 27.23 -28.37
N ARG A 440 9.22 27.53 -28.37
CA ARG A 440 8.57 28.50 -27.47
C ARG A 440 8.60 28.13 -25.99
N VAL A 441 8.84 26.87 -25.65
CA VAL A 441 8.98 26.39 -24.26
C VAL A 441 10.29 26.89 -23.64
N TYR A 442 11.38 26.96 -24.43
CA TYR A 442 12.68 27.39 -23.94
C TYR A 442 12.77 28.90 -23.69
N HIS A 443 11.98 29.70 -24.41
CA HIS A 443 12.08 31.16 -24.36
C HIS A 443 11.65 31.72 -22.99
N GLY A 444 12.62 32.22 -22.23
CA GLY A 444 12.37 32.78 -20.90
C GLY A 444 12.12 31.72 -19.83
N LEU A 445 12.51 30.47 -20.08
CA LEU A 445 12.50 29.39 -19.08
C LEU A 445 13.60 29.67 -18.05
N GLU A 446 13.21 29.78 -16.78
CA GLU A 446 14.14 30.21 -15.72
C GLU A 446 15.18 29.11 -15.41
N HIS A 447 14.73 27.86 -15.24
CA HIS A 447 15.62 26.74 -14.93
C HIS A 447 15.30 25.52 -15.80
N LEU A 448 16.34 24.96 -16.44
CA LEU A 448 16.28 23.69 -17.14
C LEU A 448 17.23 22.70 -16.46
N VAL A 449 16.68 21.61 -15.94
CA VAL A 449 17.47 20.54 -15.28
C VAL A 449 17.35 19.26 -16.10
N VAL A 450 18.45 18.77 -16.65
CA VAL A 450 18.48 17.57 -17.51
C VAL A 450 19.58 16.62 -17.08
N ASN A 451 19.41 15.31 -17.31
CA ASN A 451 20.53 14.37 -17.26
C ASN A 451 21.28 14.29 -18.62
N GLU A 452 22.28 13.42 -18.70
CA GLU A 452 23.11 13.25 -19.90
C GLU A 452 22.29 12.87 -21.15
N THR A 453 21.47 11.84 -21.03
CA THR A 453 20.63 11.34 -22.13
C THR A 453 19.59 12.38 -22.55
N GLU A 454 18.95 13.05 -21.60
CA GLU A 454 17.97 14.13 -21.84
C GLU A 454 18.63 15.33 -22.53
N ALA A 455 19.81 15.76 -22.06
CA ALA A 455 20.58 16.86 -22.67
C ALA A 455 20.98 16.54 -24.11
N SER A 456 21.44 15.31 -24.36
CA SER A 456 21.78 14.80 -25.70
C SER A 456 20.56 14.87 -26.64
N ILE A 457 19.43 14.25 -26.25
CA ILE A 457 18.19 14.22 -27.04
C ILE A 457 17.67 15.63 -27.35
N LEU A 458 17.60 16.51 -26.35
CA LEU A 458 17.00 17.83 -26.50
C LEU A 458 17.91 18.83 -27.21
N SER A 459 19.23 18.71 -27.05
CA SER A 459 20.19 19.56 -27.78
C SER A 459 20.40 19.10 -29.22
N GLY A 460 20.13 17.83 -29.52
CA GLY A 460 20.45 17.20 -30.80
C GLY A 460 21.95 16.90 -30.97
N ARG A 461 22.71 16.89 -29.88
CA ARG A 461 24.17 16.65 -29.86
C ARG A 461 24.42 15.28 -29.22
N PRO A 462 25.42 14.51 -29.68
CA PRO A 462 25.66 13.15 -29.21
C PRO A 462 26.12 13.14 -27.74
N GLU A 463 25.73 12.09 -27.02
CA GLU A 463 26.06 11.91 -25.59
C GLU A 463 27.58 11.87 -25.33
N SER A 464 28.38 11.42 -26.30
CA SER A 464 29.85 11.45 -26.23
C SER A 464 30.44 12.85 -26.05
N GLU A 465 29.73 13.91 -26.45
CA GLU A 465 30.18 15.29 -26.18
C GLU A 465 30.01 15.69 -24.71
N LEU A 466 29.24 14.96 -23.91
CA LEU A 466 29.07 15.26 -22.48
C LEU A 466 30.22 14.69 -21.64
N GLU A 467 31.20 14.02 -22.25
CA GLU A 467 32.33 13.39 -21.55
C GLU A 467 33.33 14.42 -20.98
N ASP A 468 33.46 15.59 -21.60
CA ASP A 468 34.39 16.63 -21.18
C ASP A 468 33.74 18.02 -21.01
N ARG A 469 34.50 18.95 -20.41
CA ARG A 469 34.03 20.31 -20.10
C ARG A 469 33.70 21.13 -21.36
N THR A 470 34.37 20.89 -22.48
CA THR A 470 34.17 21.65 -23.72
C THR A 470 32.84 21.29 -24.36
N GLY A 471 32.55 19.99 -24.45
CA GLY A 471 31.28 19.54 -25.01
C GLY A 471 30.10 19.79 -24.07
N LEU A 472 30.29 19.71 -22.75
CA LEU A 472 29.29 20.17 -21.76
C LEU A 472 28.91 21.65 -21.96
N ASP A 473 29.90 22.53 -22.13
CA ASP A 473 29.69 23.95 -22.39
C ASP A 473 28.95 24.19 -23.71
N ALA A 474 29.31 23.45 -24.76
CA ALA A 474 28.68 23.57 -26.06
C ALA A 474 27.23 23.03 -26.07
N VAL A 475 26.93 21.95 -25.32
CA VAL A 475 25.55 21.46 -25.11
C VAL A 475 24.73 22.47 -24.32
N ALA A 476 25.25 22.97 -23.18
CA ALA A 476 24.55 23.95 -22.36
C ALA A 476 24.28 25.25 -23.15
N SER A 477 25.23 25.67 -23.97
CA SER A 477 25.11 26.83 -24.86
C SER A 477 23.90 26.70 -25.80
N VAL A 478 23.55 25.52 -26.31
CA VAL A 478 22.35 25.35 -27.15
C VAL A 478 21.10 25.80 -26.41
N PHE A 479 20.94 25.43 -25.14
CA PHE A 479 19.78 25.80 -24.35
C PHE A 479 19.78 27.29 -23.96
N LEU A 480 20.94 27.85 -23.62
CA LEU A 480 21.08 29.29 -23.38
C LEU A 480 20.70 30.11 -24.62
N HIS A 481 21.14 29.72 -25.81
CA HIS A 481 20.77 30.38 -27.07
C HIS A 481 19.27 30.24 -27.41
N ARG A 482 18.62 29.17 -26.94
CA ARG A 482 17.16 29.00 -27.06
C ARG A 482 16.36 29.82 -26.05
N GLY A 483 17.03 30.51 -25.11
CA GLY A 483 16.42 31.46 -24.19
C GLY A 483 16.26 30.98 -22.75
N VAL A 484 16.90 29.87 -22.37
CA VAL A 484 16.93 29.40 -20.98
C VAL A 484 17.88 30.28 -20.15
N HIS A 485 17.51 30.62 -18.92
CA HIS A 485 18.36 31.44 -18.04
C HIS A 485 19.42 30.61 -17.30
N ASN A 486 19.02 29.50 -16.70
CA ASN A 486 19.90 28.60 -15.95
C ASN A 486 19.78 27.18 -16.48
N VAL A 487 20.89 26.62 -16.96
CA VAL A 487 20.97 25.24 -17.46
C VAL A 487 21.78 24.41 -16.49
N VAL A 488 21.21 23.29 -16.06
CA VAL A 488 21.85 22.34 -15.15
C VAL A 488 21.83 20.96 -15.81
N ILE A 489 23.01 20.35 -15.95
CA ILE A 489 23.21 19.02 -16.54
C ILE A 489 23.76 18.09 -15.46
N THR A 490 22.96 17.12 -15.00
CA THR A 490 23.38 16.13 -14.01
C THR A 490 24.10 14.96 -14.68
N LEU A 491 25.28 14.59 -14.16
CA LEU A 491 26.21 13.63 -14.77
C LEU A 491 26.46 12.41 -13.86
N GLY A 492 25.47 12.07 -13.02
CA GLY A 492 25.57 11.00 -12.04
C GLY A 492 26.81 11.11 -11.15
N GLY A 493 27.65 10.08 -11.13
CA GLY A 493 28.89 10.03 -10.35
C GLY A 493 29.96 11.05 -10.77
N ARG A 494 29.82 11.71 -11.93
CA ARG A 494 30.73 12.80 -12.36
C ARG A 494 30.34 14.17 -11.79
N GLY A 495 29.15 14.30 -11.20
CA GLY A 495 28.67 15.53 -10.59
C GLY A 495 27.67 16.25 -11.46
N VAL A 496 27.76 17.58 -11.50
CA VAL A 496 26.77 18.44 -12.17
C VAL A 496 27.49 19.58 -12.87
N PHE A 497 27.18 19.79 -14.14
CA PHE A 497 27.60 20.97 -14.87
C PHE A 497 26.48 21.99 -14.90
N TYR A 498 26.79 23.28 -14.71
CA TYR A 498 25.82 24.34 -14.93
C TYR A 498 26.39 25.46 -15.79
N ALA A 499 25.50 26.16 -16.49
CA ALA A 499 25.79 27.40 -17.18
C ALA A 499 24.60 28.35 -17.08
N THR A 500 24.87 29.63 -16.88
CA THR A 500 23.86 30.67 -16.78
C THR A 500 23.99 31.70 -17.91
N ARG A 501 22.89 32.39 -18.21
CA ARG A 501 22.87 33.52 -19.15
C ARG A 501 23.80 34.66 -18.72
N GLY A 502 24.04 34.81 -17.42
CA GLY A 502 25.00 35.77 -16.85
C GLY A 502 26.48 35.38 -17.04
N GLY A 503 26.76 34.25 -17.71
CA GLY A 503 28.12 33.81 -18.04
C GLY A 503 28.81 32.97 -16.96
N LYS A 504 28.15 32.70 -15.83
CA LYS A 504 28.66 31.76 -14.82
C LYS A 504 28.54 30.34 -15.36
N LYS A 505 29.62 29.54 -15.27
CA LYS A 505 29.61 28.12 -15.64
C LYS A 505 30.65 27.34 -14.85
N GLU A 506 30.29 26.17 -14.33
CA GLU A 506 31.21 25.34 -13.57
C GLU A 506 30.81 23.86 -13.62
N LEU A 507 31.81 22.97 -13.46
CA LEU A 507 31.59 21.54 -13.24
C LEU A 507 31.78 21.25 -11.74
N VAL A 508 30.68 21.04 -11.03
CA VAL A 508 30.68 20.71 -9.61
C VAL A 508 30.81 19.20 -9.44
N PRO A 509 31.86 18.67 -8.80
CA PRO A 509 32.05 17.22 -8.63
C PRO A 509 30.96 16.60 -7.75
N ALA A 510 30.64 15.33 -8.00
CA ALA A 510 29.74 14.57 -7.14
C ALA A 510 30.37 14.34 -5.76
N LEU A 511 29.51 14.24 -4.74
CA LEU A 511 29.93 13.76 -3.43
C LEU A 511 30.08 12.24 -3.48
N LYS A 512 31.18 11.73 -2.91
CA LYS A 512 31.39 10.28 -2.79
C LYS A 512 30.37 9.71 -1.81
N ALA A 513 29.56 8.77 -2.29
CA ALA A 513 28.60 8.02 -1.48
C ALA A 513 28.68 6.52 -1.82
N HIS A 514 28.34 5.68 -0.85
CA HIS A 514 28.13 4.25 -1.10
C HIS A 514 26.78 4.09 -1.80
N VAL A 515 26.78 3.77 -3.09
CA VAL A 515 25.56 3.65 -3.89
C VAL A 515 24.85 2.33 -3.56
N VAL A 516 23.59 2.42 -3.12
CA VAL A 516 22.71 1.30 -2.82
C VAL A 516 21.56 1.23 -3.83
N ASP A 517 20.92 2.36 -4.12
CA ASP A 517 19.80 2.47 -5.06
C ASP A 517 19.74 3.91 -5.58
N THR A 518 19.81 4.12 -6.89
CA THR A 518 19.83 5.46 -7.49
C THR A 518 18.43 6.03 -7.76
N THR A 519 17.39 5.28 -7.44
CA THR A 519 16.01 5.68 -7.67
C THR A 519 15.67 6.96 -6.88
N ALA A 520 14.96 7.88 -7.53
CA ALA A 520 14.60 9.22 -7.03
C ALA A 520 15.78 10.20 -6.80
N ALA A 521 17.05 9.84 -7.07
CA ALA A 521 18.18 10.73 -6.84
C ALA A 521 18.10 12.05 -7.64
N GLY A 522 17.67 11.98 -8.90
CA GLY A 522 17.43 13.15 -9.75
C GLY A 522 16.22 13.98 -9.29
N ASP A 523 15.17 13.33 -8.81
CA ASP A 523 13.99 14.01 -8.27
C ASP A 523 14.32 14.73 -6.96
N THR A 524 15.14 14.12 -6.08
CA THR A 524 15.70 14.77 -4.89
C THR A 524 16.56 15.98 -5.26
N PHE A 525 17.38 15.86 -6.31
CA PHE A 525 18.20 16.97 -6.78
C PHE A 525 17.33 18.16 -7.18
N VAL A 526 16.30 17.92 -8.00
CA VAL A 526 15.36 18.94 -8.45
C VAL A 526 14.62 19.58 -7.27
N GLY A 527 14.12 18.77 -6.33
CA GLY A 527 13.40 19.29 -5.17
C GLY A 527 14.28 20.15 -4.26
N SER A 528 15.52 19.73 -4.00
CA SER A 528 16.47 20.52 -3.23
C SER A 528 16.86 21.82 -3.93
N TYR A 529 17.09 21.77 -5.24
CA TYR A 529 17.43 22.94 -6.05
C TYR A 529 16.27 23.94 -6.07
N ALA A 530 15.04 23.46 -6.25
CA ALA A 530 13.83 24.27 -6.23
C ALA A 530 13.65 25.04 -4.91
N LEU A 531 13.94 24.42 -3.76
CA LEU A 531 13.90 25.11 -2.47
C LEU A 531 14.94 26.22 -2.36
N SER A 532 16.12 26.06 -2.96
CA SER A 532 17.12 27.14 -3.02
C SER A 532 16.68 28.29 -3.92
N VAL A 533 15.93 28.01 -4.99
CA VAL A 533 15.34 29.05 -5.86
C VAL A 533 14.29 29.85 -5.11
N VAL A 534 13.33 29.18 -4.46
CA VAL A 534 12.26 29.84 -3.69
C VAL A 534 12.85 30.66 -2.54
N GLY A 535 13.76 30.09 -1.75
CA GLY A 535 14.37 30.80 -0.61
C GLY A 535 15.24 32.00 -0.99
N ALA A 536 15.69 32.11 -2.25
CA ALA A 536 16.38 33.30 -2.75
C ALA A 536 15.42 34.45 -3.06
N GLY A 537 14.14 34.16 -3.36
CA GLY A 537 13.10 35.17 -3.62
C GLY A 537 12.66 35.94 -2.38
N ASP A 538 12.91 35.40 -1.18
CA ASP A 538 12.52 35.99 0.11
C ASP A 538 13.51 37.05 0.64
N GLY A 539 14.61 37.33 -0.06
CA GLY A 539 15.64 38.28 0.39
C GLY A 539 16.22 39.17 -0.71
N ASP A 540 17.00 40.19 -0.32
CA ASP A 540 17.68 41.14 -1.23
C ASP A 540 18.89 40.53 -1.98
N GLY A 541 19.11 39.21 -1.88
CA GLY A 541 20.26 38.51 -2.43
C GLY A 541 20.04 37.97 -3.85
N GLU A 542 21.09 37.96 -4.66
CA GLU A 542 21.07 37.29 -5.97
C GLU A 542 21.06 35.75 -5.80
N PHE A 543 20.29 35.03 -6.60
CA PHE A 543 20.26 33.56 -6.59
C PHE A 543 21.67 32.97 -6.85
N ASP A 544 22.22 32.27 -5.85
CA ASP A 544 23.50 31.58 -5.96
C ASP A 544 23.32 30.12 -6.42
N ILE A 545 23.43 29.93 -7.74
CA ILE A 545 23.31 28.62 -8.38
C ILE A 545 24.37 27.62 -7.91
N ASP A 546 25.59 28.05 -7.55
CA ASP A 546 26.66 27.15 -7.10
C ASP A 546 26.30 26.54 -5.73
N ALA A 547 25.82 27.39 -4.82
CA ALA A 547 25.32 26.96 -3.52
C ALA A 547 24.11 26.02 -3.65
N ALA A 548 23.16 26.34 -4.53
CA ALA A 548 21.99 25.51 -4.81
C ALA A 548 22.38 24.12 -5.32
N ILE A 549 23.34 24.03 -6.25
CA ILE A 549 23.83 22.76 -6.80
C ILE A 549 24.56 21.93 -5.75
N ARG A 550 25.37 22.56 -4.89
CA ARG A 550 26.05 21.85 -3.80
C ARG A 550 25.07 21.28 -2.79
N ALA A 551 24.03 22.05 -2.42
CA ALA A 551 22.96 21.57 -1.55
C ALA A 551 22.22 20.37 -2.17
N ALA A 552 21.84 20.49 -3.45
CA ALA A 552 21.16 19.43 -4.18
C ALA A 552 22.03 18.16 -4.32
N ASN A 553 23.32 18.30 -4.61
CA ASN A 553 24.27 17.17 -4.61
C ASN A 553 24.34 16.48 -3.25
N ARG A 554 24.31 17.23 -2.14
CA ARG A 554 24.31 16.65 -0.77
C ARG A 554 23.06 15.82 -0.53
N ALA A 555 21.88 16.34 -0.87
CA ALA A 555 20.62 15.62 -0.70
C ALA A 555 20.56 14.35 -1.56
N SER A 556 20.98 14.42 -2.82
CA SER A 556 21.04 13.26 -3.72
C SER A 556 22.07 12.22 -3.25
N ALA A 557 23.22 12.63 -2.71
CA ALA A 557 24.23 11.71 -2.19
C ALA A 557 23.71 10.85 -1.01
N ILE A 558 22.87 11.43 -0.14
CA ILE A 558 22.21 10.67 0.94
C ILE A 558 21.14 9.75 0.36
N THR A 559 20.36 10.25 -0.60
CA THR A 559 19.30 9.48 -1.29
C THR A 559 19.87 8.19 -1.91
N VAL A 560 20.97 8.30 -2.66
CA VAL A 560 21.57 7.12 -3.34
C VAL A 560 22.15 6.08 -2.38
N SER A 561 22.40 6.44 -1.12
CA SER A 561 22.92 5.52 -0.10
C SER A 561 21.86 4.70 0.62
N ARG A 562 20.58 4.87 0.25
CA ARG A 562 19.42 4.22 0.88
C ARG A 562 18.59 3.53 -0.20
N LYS A 563 17.83 2.49 0.17
CA LYS A 563 16.89 1.83 -0.75
C LYS A 563 15.55 2.57 -0.79
N GLY A 564 14.93 2.57 -1.98
CA GLY A 564 13.52 2.94 -2.16
C GLY A 564 13.29 4.43 -2.40
N ALA A 565 12.56 4.78 -3.47
CA ALA A 565 12.35 6.13 -4.00
C ALA A 565 12.03 7.23 -2.98
N GLN A 566 10.75 7.45 -2.63
CA GLN A 566 10.37 8.57 -1.76
C GLN A 566 10.91 8.43 -0.33
N MET A 567 11.13 7.20 0.12
CA MET A 567 11.64 6.89 1.45
C MET A 567 13.12 7.22 1.61
N SER A 568 13.93 7.10 0.55
CA SER A 568 15.37 7.37 0.59
C SER A 568 15.70 8.86 0.67
N ILE A 569 14.79 9.72 0.20
CA ILE A 569 14.91 11.18 0.27
C ILE A 569 15.16 11.59 1.73
N PRO A 570 16.20 12.38 2.05
CA PRO A 570 16.43 12.82 3.42
C PRO A 570 15.43 13.90 3.87
N TRP A 571 15.27 14.07 5.17
CA TRP A 571 14.65 15.23 5.78
C TRP A 571 15.67 16.37 5.98
N LYS A 572 15.17 17.59 6.20
CA LYS A 572 16.01 18.79 6.39
C LYS A 572 17.01 18.68 7.54
N ASP A 573 16.62 18.04 8.64
CA ASP A 573 17.45 17.79 9.83
C ASP A 573 18.59 16.80 9.56
N GLU A 574 18.46 15.95 8.54
CA GLU A 574 19.53 15.04 8.09
C GLU A 574 20.55 15.73 7.17
N LEU A 575 20.24 16.93 6.68
CA LEU A 575 21.14 17.76 5.87
C LEU A 575 22.03 18.69 6.71
N GLN A 576 22.12 18.52 8.03
CA GLN A 576 23.02 19.33 8.87
C GLN A 576 24.44 18.79 8.86
#